data_AF-A0AA44NRB1-F1
#
_entry.id   AF-A0AA44NRB1-F1
#
_cell.length_a   1.000
_cell.length_b   1.000
_cell.length_c   1.000
_cell.angle_alpha   90.00
_cell.angle_beta   90.00
_cell.angle_gamma   90.00
#
_symmetry.space_group_name_H-M   'P 1'
#
loop_
_entity.id
_entity.type
_entity.pdbx_description
1 polymer ?
#
loop_
_entity_poly.entity_id
_entity_poly.type
_entity_poly.pdbx_seq_one_letter_code
_entity_poly.pdbx_strand_id
1 'polypeptide(L)'
;MFTYRKNDNHTHQVRLLSPLGVYPIKTFIMDDAALFISEDICFSVTPLVTFVDSEFEDEGYYTEMEWASINEIKLYSSIMLSLDRMYGYSVIYPFSTCHYVKMSGDVSNYLSEIKKELIKAIIMPAGVNGWHPFIGQINRGLSLPPVTSDGDKYDLRDQGFDVNIQEKVFEKIDVNNFPLIRGLSTLLRSRMLLVHGYFMEEAIYSLFISLDASFNMILDKLKEVGISNPTSKDAAMFISKTFNAPETEKYFGEYYEGRIKTFHPKSRFGAYPHAPLTIDDYFFLSEDLSTVYLYLTCGYVSQK
;
A
#
# COMPACT_ATOMS: atom_id res chain seq x y z
N MET A 1 20.51 4.75 19.19
CA MET A 1 19.82 3.46 18.91
C MET A 1 19.11 3.47 17.54
N PHE A 2 19.22 4.56 16.78
CA PHE A 2 18.68 4.74 15.44
C PHE A 2 19.80 4.51 14.43
N THR A 3 19.68 3.52 13.57
CA THR A 3 20.73 3.19 12.59
C THR A 3 20.11 2.88 11.23
N TYR A 4 20.86 3.07 10.15
CA TYR A 4 20.39 2.70 8.81
C TYR A 4 20.85 1.30 8.38
N ARG A 5 21.57 0.58 9.24
CA ARG A 5 21.99 -0.81 9.00
C ARG A 5 21.31 -1.73 10.01
N LYS A 6 20.54 -2.70 9.51
CA LYS A 6 19.93 -3.72 10.35
C LYS A 6 21.01 -4.49 11.12
N ASN A 7 20.69 -4.83 12.36
CA ASN A 7 21.47 -5.72 13.22
C ASN A 7 20.48 -6.51 14.09
N ASP A 8 20.95 -7.56 14.73
CA ASP A 8 20.12 -8.53 15.47
C ASP A 8 19.42 -7.93 16.70
N ASN A 9 19.81 -6.73 17.14
CA ASN A 9 19.20 -6.07 18.29
C ASN A 9 18.01 -5.17 17.92
N HIS A 10 17.78 -4.90 16.64
CA HIS A 10 16.65 -4.08 16.22
C HIS A 10 15.36 -4.91 16.18
N THR A 11 14.26 -4.24 16.49
CA THR A 11 12.92 -4.86 16.58
C THR A 11 11.94 -4.22 15.60
N HIS A 12 12.19 -2.96 15.22
CA HIS A 12 11.30 -2.17 14.39
C HIS A 12 12.10 -1.45 13.31
N GLN A 13 11.41 -1.14 12.22
CA GLN A 13 11.88 -0.26 11.17
C GLN A 13 11.09 1.04 11.20
N VAL A 14 11.77 2.13 10.86
CA VAL A 14 11.23 3.48 10.75
C VAL A 14 11.45 3.96 9.33
N ARG A 15 10.39 4.39 8.65
CA ARG A 15 10.50 4.86 7.27
C ARG A 15 9.96 6.27 7.12
N LEU A 16 10.79 7.15 6.57
CA LEU A 16 10.40 8.51 6.25
C LEU A 16 9.36 8.51 5.13
N LEU A 17 8.38 9.41 5.20
CA LEU A 17 7.39 9.61 4.16
C LEU A 17 7.69 10.89 3.37
N SER A 18 7.49 10.83 2.06
CA SER A 18 7.79 11.89 1.11
C SER A 18 6.67 12.93 1.05
N PRO A 19 6.99 14.22 0.90
CA PRO A 19 6.00 15.25 0.57
C PRO A 19 5.20 15.00 -0.72
N LEU A 20 5.65 14.07 -1.58
CA LEU A 20 4.88 13.62 -2.76
C LEU A 20 3.57 12.89 -2.40
N GLY A 21 3.41 12.43 -1.16
CA GLY A 21 2.20 11.76 -0.71
C GLY A 21 1.12 12.72 -0.25
N VAL A 22 -0.08 12.16 -0.08
CA VAL A 22 -1.25 12.84 0.49
C VAL A 22 -1.67 12.07 1.73
N TYR A 23 -1.52 12.71 2.89
CA TYR A 23 -1.60 12.08 4.19
C TYR A 23 -2.79 12.59 5.00
N PRO A 24 -3.33 11.78 5.92
CA PRO A 24 -4.23 12.30 6.94
C PRO A 24 -3.48 13.30 7.84
N ILE A 25 -4.16 14.32 8.38
CA ILE A 25 -3.58 15.26 9.37
C ILE A 25 -3.35 14.59 10.74
N LYS A 26 -3.96 13.42 10.96
CA LYS A 26 -3.93 12.67 12.22
C LYS A 26 -2.82 11.62 12.19
N THR A 27 -2.19 11.43 13.34
CA THR A 27 -1.29 10.29 13.58
C THR A 27 -2.12 9.05 13.91
N PHE A 28 -1.75 7.90 13.32
CA PHE A 28 -2.38 6.60 13.61
C PHE A 28 -1.41 5.78 14.45
N ILE A 29 -1.86 5.27 15.60
CA ILE A 29 -1.03 4.54 16.57
C ILE A 29 -1.76 3.24 16.90
N MET A 30 -1.11 2.12 16.60
CA MET A 30 -1.47 0.77 17.03
C MET A 30 -0.46 0.31 18.08
N ASP A 31 -0.64 -0.89 18.65
CA ASP A 31 0.24 -1.40 19.72
C ASP A 31 1.74 -1.43 19.34
N ASP A 32 2.06 -1.90 18.12
CA ASP A 32 3.43 -2.11 17.63
C ASP A 32 3.76 -1.32 16.34
N ALA A 33 2.82 -0.55 15.82
CA ALA A 33 2.97 0.18 14.56
C ALA A 33 2.36 1.57 14.64
N ALA A 34 2.93 2.53 13.90
CA ALA A 34 2.40 3.88 13.84
C ALA A 34 2.66 4.55 12.50
N LEU A 35 1.72 5.40 12.06
CA LEU A 35 1.94 6.41 11.03
C LEU A 35 1.95 7.78 11.73
N PHE A 36 3.14 8.29 12.02
CA PHE A 36 3.33 9.60 12.64
C PHE A 36 3.25 10.70 11.58
N ILE A 37 2.38 11.67 11.82
CA ILE A 37 2.14 12.81 10.95
C ILE A 37 2.39 14.11 11.72
N SER A 38 3.22 14.98 11.14
CA SER A 38 3.27 16.39 11.51
C SER A 38 3.70 17.25 10.32
N GLU A 39 3.55 18.58 10.45
CA GLU A 39 3.86 19.53 9.38
C GLU A 39 5.32 19.54 8.95
N ASP A 40 6.24 19.16 9.84
CA ASP A 40 7.69 19.17 9.61
C ASP A 40 8.25 17.82 9.11
N ILE A 41 7.69 16.70 9.57
CA ILE A 41 8.15 15.36 9.21
C ILE A 41 7.03 14.33 9.39
N CYS A 42 6.85 13.46 8.40
CA CYS A 42 5.95 12.30 8.47
C CYS A 42 6.77 11.01 8.35
N PHE A 43 6.48 10.01 9.18
CA PHE A 43 7.18 8.72 9.13
C PHE A 43 6.28 7.59 9.61
N SER A 44 6.60 6.37 9.20
CA SER A 44 6.01 5.15 9.73
C SER A 44 6.96 4.43 10.66
N VAL A 45 6.40 3.66 11.57
CA VAL A 45 7.10 2.70 12.43
C VAL A 45 6.36 1.38 12.34
N THR A 46 7.07 0.30 12.05
CA THR A 46 6.49 -1.05 11.98
C THR A 46 7.47 -2.08 12.54
N PRO A 47 6.97 -3.21 13.10
CA PRO A 47 7.84 -4.28 13.54
C PRO A 47 8.60 -4.87 12.36
N LEU A 48 9.84 -5.31 12.61
CA LEU A 48 10.59 -6.07 11.62
C LEU A 48 9.91 -7.40 11.39
N VAL A 49 9.87 -7.83 10.12
CA VAL A 49 9.40 -9.17 9.80
C VAL A 49 10.40 -10.17 10.38
N THR A 50 9.97 -10.91 11.40
CA THR A 50 10.63 -12.14 11.84
C THR A 50 9.97 -13.26 11.08
N PHE A 51 10.59 -13.70 9.98
CA PHE A 51 10.21 -14.96 9.36
C PHE A 51 10.57 -16.05 10.37
N VAL A 52 9.57 -16.55 11.09
CA VAL A 52 9.73 -17.77 11.88
C VAL A 52 9.53 -18.91 10.90
N ASP A 53 10.54 -19.76 10.78
CA ASP A 53 10.62 -20.95 9.92
C ASP A 53 9.26 -21.65 9.65
N SER A 54 8.53 -21.24 8.61
CA SER A 54 7.47 -22.02 7.93
C SER A 54 6.67 -21.13 6.98
N GLU A 55 6.24 -21.68 5.84
CA GLU A 55 5.14 -21.20 4.95
C GLU A 55 5.49 -20.50 3.63
N PHE A 56 6.76 -20.21 3.31
CA PHE A 56 7.08 -20.07 1.89
C PHE A 56 7.12 -21.47 1.27
N GLU A 57 6.25 -21.72 0.29
CA GLU A 57 6.33 -22.96 -0.53
C GLU A 57 7.65 -23.03 -1.31
N ASP A 58 8.36 -21.90 -1.44
CA ASP A 58 9.64 -21.77 -2.14
C ASP A 58 10.74 -21.33 -1.16
N GLU A 59 11.65 -22.26 -0.82
CA GLU A 59 12.86 -22.00 -0.03
C GLU A 59 13.80 -20.94 -0.66
N GLY A 60 13.52 -20.50 -1.90
CA GLY A 60 14.29 -19.50 -2.65
C GLY A 60 13.65 -18.11 -2.78
N TYR A 61 12.54 -17.79 -2.08
CA TYR A 61 11.91 -16.47 -2.21
C TYR A 61 12.83 -15.33 -1.73
N TYR A 62 13.42 -14.62 -2.68
CA TYR A 62 14.20 -13.40 -2.47
C TYR A 62 13.88 -12.37 -3.55
N THR A 63 13.71 -11.11 -3.17
CA THR A 63 13.57 -10.01 -4.12
C THR A 63 14.26 -8.75 -3.63
N GLU A 64 15.05 -8.13 -4.50
CA GLU A 64 15.65 -6.81 -4.28
C GLU A 64 14.69 -5.68 -4.64
N MET A 65 13.51 -6.02 -5.17
CA MET A 65 12.51 -5.09 -5.68
C MET A 65 11.36 -4.90 -4.68
N GLU A 66 11.50 -5.42 -3.46
CA GLU A 66 10.58 -5.12 -2.35
C GLU A 66 10.68 -3.63 -2.00
N TRP A 67 9.56 -2.91 -2.11
CA TRP A 67 9.52 -1.47 -1.86
C TRP A 67 9.11 -1.15 -0.40
N ALA A 68 8.35 -2.04 0.24
CA ALA A 68 7.87 -1.94 1.61
C ALA A 68 7.70 -3.35 2.20
N SER A 69 7.95 -3.49 3.51
CA SER A 69 7.77 -4.75 4.22
C SER A 69 6.29 -5.13 4.35
N ILE A 70 6.00 -6.39 4.67
CA ILE A 70 4.62 -6.86 4.87
C ILE A 70 3.90 -6.06 5.97
N ASN A 71 4.59 -5.72 7.06
CA ASN A 71 4.01 -4.91 8.14
C ASN A 71 3.78 -3.45 7.72
N GLU A 72 4.59 -2.91 6.83
CA GLU A 72 4.34 -1.60 6.21
C GLU A 72 3.14 -1.65 5.28
N ILE A 73 3.03 -2.67 4.44
CA ILE A 73 1.86 -2.87 3.55
C ILE A 73 0.59 -2.94 4.41
N LYS A 74 0.60 -3.71 5.49
CA LYS A 74 -0.50 -3.79 6.46
C LYS A 74 -0.89 -2.42 7.01
N LEU A 75 0.06 -1.67 7.57
CA LEU A 75 -0.19 -0.34 8.11
C LEU A 75 -0.75 0.61 7.04
N TYR A 76 -0.09 0.73 5.89
CA TYR A 76 -0.47 1.67 4.84
C TYR A 76 -1.81 1.32 4.22
N SER A 77 -2.09 0.04 4.00
CA SER A 77 -3.37 -0.43 3.47
C SER A 77 -4.51 -0.16 4.44
N SER A 78 -4.32 -0.32 5.74
CA SER A 78 -5.37 -0.01 6.72
C SER A 78 -5.83 1.45 6.64
N ILE A 79 -4.89 2.38 6.48
CA ILE A 79 -5.15 3.80 6.34
C ILE A 79 -5.79 4.10 4.97
N MET A 80 -5.24 3.51 3.91
CA MET A 80 -5.75 3.66 2.54
C MET A 80 -7.21 3.20 2.40
N LEU A 81 -7.57 2.08 3.03
CA LEU A 81 -8.92 1.50 2.97
C LEU A 81 -9.91 2.18 3.92
N SER A 82 -9.43 2.90 4.93
CA SER A 82 -10.27 3.68 5.85
C SER A 82 -10.74 5.02 5.29
N LEU A 83 -10.24 5.42 4.12
CA LEU A 83 -10.60 6.68 3.49
C LEU A 83 -11.92 6.55 2.74
N ASP A 84 -12.93 7.29 3.19
CA ASP A 84 -14.12 7.60 2.40
C ASP A 84 -13.73 8.52 1.24
N ARG A 85 -13.88 7.99 0.03
CA ARG A 85 -13.51 8.69 -1.20
C ARG A 85 -14.35 9.91 -1.52
N MET A 86 -15.53 10.06 -0.94
CA MET A 86 -16.32 11.29 -1.10
C MET A 86 -15.55 12.51 -0.57
N TYR A 87 -14.59 12.30 0.34
CA TYR A 87 -13.77 13.35 0.94
C TYR A 87 -12.37 13.47 0.33
N GLY A 88 -11.94 12.52 -0.52
CA GLY A 88 -10.69 12.66 -1.27
C GLY A 88 -9.96 11.36 -1.57
N TYR A 89 -8.64 11.45 -1.71
CA TYR A 89 -7.76 10.32 -1.98
C TYR A 89 -6.53 10.38 -1.06
N SER A 90 -5.88 9.25 -0.85
CA SER A 90 -4.64 9.14 -0.07
C SER A 90 -3.56 8.44 -0.87
N VAL A 91 -2.34 8.98 -0.77
CA VAL A 91 -1.11 8.35 -1.26
C VAL A 91 -0.13 8.32 -0.12
N ILE A 92 0.12 7.12 0.39
CA ILE A 92 1.26 6.90 1.26
C ILE A 92 2.49 6.74 0.36
N TYR A 93 3.42 7.69 0.42
CA TYR A 93 4.62 7.71 -0.42
C TYR A 93 5.88 7.55 0.44
N PRO A 94 6.25 6.33 0.83
CA PRO A 94 7.43 6.11 1.65
C PRO A 94 8.74 6.32 0.87
N PHE A 95 9.79 6.74 1.56
CA PHE A 95 11.15 6.75 1.01
C PHE A 95 11.61 5.31 0.74
N SER A 96 12.45 5.09 -0.27
CA SER A 96 12.92 3.73 -0.59
C SER A 96 13.87 3.12 0.46
N THR A 97 14.23 3.88 1.49
CA THR A 97 15.17 3.48 2.55
C THR A 97 14.54 3.67 3.91
N CYS A 98 14.90 2.79 4.84
CA CYS A 98 14.41 2.78 6.21
C CYS A 98 15.57 2.84 7.20
N HIS A 99 15.23 3.13 8.44
CA HIS A 99 16.09 3.07 9.60
C HIS A 99 15.57 2.00 10.53
N TYR A 100 16.41 1.57 11.46
CA TYR A 100 16.15 0.48 12.38
C TYR A 100 16.32 0.98 13.80
N VAL A 101 15.39 0.55 14.65
CA VAL A 101 15.35 0.90 16.08
C VAL A 101 15.05 -0.32 16.92
N LYS A 102 15.57 -0.31 18.14
CA LYS A 102 15.16 -1.25 19.18
C LYS A 102 14.13 -0.57 20.07
N MET A 103 12.98 -1.20 20.20
CA MET A 103 11.84 -0.69 20.97
C MET A 103 11.27 -1.85 21.78
N SER A 104 10.67 -1.52 22.92
CA SER A 104 10.02 -2.49 23.81
C SER A 104 8.75 -1.87 24.35
N GLY A 105 7.63 -2.59 24.27
CA GLY A 105 6.32 -2.06 24.65
C GLY A 105 5.75 -1.14 23.56
N ASP A 106 4.83 -0.27 23.98
CA ASP A 106 4.00 0.56 23.10
C ASP A 106 4.84 1.57 22.27
N VAL A 107 4.60 1.56 20.96
CA VAL A 107 5.28 2.39 19.95
C VAL A 107 5.16 3.90 20.23
N SER A 108 4.06 4.34 20.84
CA SER A 108 3.75 5.76 21.12
C SER A 108 4.81 6.42 22.01
N ASN A 109 5.42 5.65 22.91
CA ASN A 109 6.45 6.13 23.83
C ASN A 109 7.73 6.58 23.11
N TYR A 110 7.94 6.13 21.87
CA TYR A 110 9.19 6.35 21.13
C TYR A 110 9.05 7.40 20.03
N LEU A 111 7.83 7.80 19.63
CA LEU A 111 7.60 8.66 18.46
C LEU A 111 8.32 10.02 18.55
N SER A 112 8.35 10.64 19.74
CA SER A 112 9.05 11.92 19.94
C SER A 112 10.58 11.80 19.80
N GLU A 113 11.16 10.70 20.29
CA GLU A 113 12.60 10.44 20.16
C GLU A 113 12.96 10.12 18.71
N ILE A 114 12.17 9.25 18.05
CA ILE A 114 12.33 8.90 16.63
C ILE A 114 12.26 10.16 15.77
N LYS A 115 11.30 11.05 16.02
CA LYS A 115 11.19 12.33 15.32
C LYS A 115 12.49 13.14 15.43
N LYS A 116 13.02 13.32 16.64
CA LYS A 116 14.26 14.09 16.88
C LYS A 116 15.45 13.48 16.14
N GLU A 117 15.61 12.17 16.22
CA GLU A 117 16.73 11.47 15.58
C GLU A 117 16.62 11.48 14.05
N LEU A 118 15.41 11.34 13.49
CA LEU A 118 15.17 11.48 12.05
C LEU A 118 15.52 12.90 11.56
N ILE A 119 15.04 13.93 12.25
CA ILE A 119 15.34 15.33 11.90
C ILE A 119 16.85 15.57 11.91
N LYS A 120 17.54 15.10 12.95
CA LYS A 120 19.00 15.18 13.04
C LYS A 120 19.69 14.45 11.88
N ALA A 121 19.23 13.24 11.53
CA ALA A 121 19.78 12.45 10.43
C ALA A 121 19.53 13.09 9.05
N ILE A 122 18.45 13.84 8.88
CA ILE A 122 18.13 14.58 7.65
C ILE A 122 19.00 15.84 7.53
N ILE A 123 19.10 16.65 8.59
CA ILE A 123 19.84 17.94 8.57
C ILE A 123 21.36 17.72 8.56
N MET A 124 21.84 16.72 9.32
CA MET A 124 23.25 16.41 9.47
C MET A 124 23.49 14.94 9.11
N PRO A 125 23.43 14.57 7.83
CA PRO A 125 23.62 13.18 7.40
C PRO A 125 25.06 12.72 7.67
N ALA A 126 25.29 12.12 8.85
CA ALA A 126 26.56 11.49 9.22
C ALA A 126 26.60 10.05 8.67
N GLY A 127 26.90 9.94 7.38
CA GLY A 127 27.02 8.65 6.69
C GLY A 127 28.39 7.98 6.88
N VAL A 128 28.46 6.65 6.75
CA VAL A 128 29.75 5.96 6.60
C VAL A 128 30.36 6.33 5.24
N ASN A 129 31.62 6.74 5.23
CA ASN A 129 32.33 7.25 4.04
C ASN A 129 31.62 8.43 3.35
N GLY A 130 30.87 9.24 4.09
CA GLY A 130 30.11 10.38 3.56
C GLY A 130 28.80 10.02 2.86
N TRP A 131 28.40 8.73 2.86
CA TRP A 131 27.15 8.28 2.24
C TRP A 131 26.07 8.03 3.29
N HIS A 132 24.95 8.74 3.17
CA HIS A 132 23.74 8.53 3.97
C HIS A 132 22.55 8.24 3.04
N PRO A 133 21.62 7.35 3.40
CA PRO A 133 20.46 7.02 2.56
C PRO A 133 19.69 8.25 2.05
N PHE A 134 19.53 9.28 2.89
CA PHE A 134 18.86 10.53 2.49
C PHE A 134 19.58 11.28 1.37
N ILE A 135 20.92 11.32 1.37
CA ILE A 135 21.72 11.92 0.28
C ILE A 135 21.43 11.19 -1.04
N GLY A 136 21.33 9.86 -0.99
CA GLY A 136 20.99 9.05 -2.16
C GLY A 136 19.60 9.35 -2.74
N GLN A 137 18.61 9.66 -1.89
CA GLN A 137 17.24 9.97 -2.32
C GLN A 137 17.14 11.35 -2.98
N ILE A 138 17.84 12.36 -2.42
CA ILE A 138 17.92 13.70 -3.01
C ILE A 138 18.50 13.60 -4.43
N ASN A 139 19.58 12.84 -4.59
CA ASN A 139 20.21 12.62 -5.90
C ASN A 139 19.31 11.89 -6.91
N ARG A 140 18.24 11.23 -6.43
CA ARG A 140 17.21 10.59 -7.27
C ARG A 140 16.00 11.49 -7.52
N GLY A 141 16.05 12.76 -7.10
CA GLY A 141 15.00 13.75 -7.34
C GLY A 141 13.80 13.66 -6.41
N LEU A 142 13.92 12.98 -5.27
CA LEU A 142 12.85 13.00 -4.25
C LEU A 142 12.96 14.23 -3.37
N SER A 143 11.85 14.96 -3.23
CA SER A 143 11.73 16.09 -2.31
C SER A 143 11.94 15.66 -0.86
N LEU A 144 12.69 16.46 -0.12
CA LEU A 144 12.90 16.29 1.32
C LEU A 144 11.72 16.86 2.12
N PRO A 145 11.51 16.42 3.37
CA PRO A 145 10.50 16.98 4.26
C PRO A 145 10.74 18.47 4.59
N PRO A 146 9.70 19.20 5.04
CA PRO A 146 9.75 20.63 5.40
C PRO A 146 10.75 21.00 6.49
N VAL A 147 11.23 20.03 7.26
CA VAL A 147 12.28 20.27 8.25
C VAL A 147 13.62 20.72 7.63
N THR A 148 13.76 20.59 6.31
CA THR A 148 14.89 21.13 5.54
C THR A 148 14.53 22.46 4.89
N SER A 149 15.51 23.35 4.70
CA SER A 149 15.28 24.67 4.11
C SER A 149 14.67 24.64 2.71
N ASP A 150 14.96 23.58 1.94
CA ASP A 150 14.50 23.36 0.57
C ASP A 150 13.43 22.25 0.49
N GLY A 151 12.83 21.88 1.62
CA GLY A 151 11.84 20.81 1.71
C GLY A 151 10.44 21.25 1.30
N ASP A 152 9.70 20.35 0.65
CA ASP A 152 8.32 20.61 0.22
C ASP A 152 7.33 20.32 1.34
N LYS A 153 6.27 21.14 1.43
CA LYS A 153 5.16 20.93 2.37
C LYS A 153 4.42 19.63 2.09
N TYR A 154 4.05 18.93 3.16
CA TYR A 154 3.12 17.80 3.07
C TYR A 154 1.72 18.27 2.66
N ASP A 155 1.04 17.49 1.81
CA ASP A 155 -0.40 17.60 1.59
C ASP A 155 -1.13 16.83 2.70
N LEU A 156 -1.64 17.55 3.70
CA LEU A 156 -2.34 16.99 4.86
C LEU A 156 -3.85 17.23 4.75
N ARG A 157 -4.65 16.17 4.91
CA ARG A 157 -6.11 16.17 4.79
C ARG A 157 -6.79 15.86 6.12
N ASP A 158 -7.81 16.63 6.46
CA ASP A 158 -8.53 16.54 7.74
C ASP A 158 -9.74 15.60 7.70
N GLN A 159 -10.31 15.37 6.52
CA GLN A 159 -11.56 14.63 6.31
C GLN A 159 -11.36 13.26 5.64
N GLY A 160 -12.37 12.41 5.77
CA GLY A 160 -12.50 11.15 5.05
C GLY A 160 -11.91 9.91 5.75
N PHE A 161 -10.97 10.06 6.68
CA PHE A 161 -10.37 8.90 7.35
C PHE A 161 -11.18 8.46 8.57
N ASP A 162 -11.78 7.26 8.50
CA ASP A 162 -12.47 6.64 9.63
C ASP A 162 -11.51 5.80 10.48
N VAL A 163 -11.18 6.30 11.67
CA VAL A 163 -10.25 5.66 12.61
C VAL A 163 -10.75 4.29 13.05
N ASN A 164 -12.06 4.12 13.27
CA ASN A 164 -12.61 2.83 13.72
C ASN A 164 -12.52 1.78 12.60
N ILE A 165 -12.70 2.19 11.35
CA ILE A 165 -12.50 1.31 10.19
C ILE A 165 -11.01 1.01 10.02
N GLN A 166 -10.14 2.00 10.15
CA GLN A 166 -8.69 1.81 10.08
C GLN A 166 -8.22 0.76 11.09
N GLU A 167 -8.60 0.88 12.36
CA GLU A 167 -8.25 -0.05 13.43
C GLU A 167 -8.75 -1.47 13.10
N LYS A 168 -10.02 -1.62 12.73
CA LYS A 168 -10.59 -2.93 12.33
C LYS A 168 -9.87 -3.55 11.15
N VAL A 169 -9.55 -2.75 10.12
CA VAL A 169 -8.83 -3.23 8.95
C VAL A 169 -7.41 -3.64 9.35
N PHE A 170 -6.71 -2.83 10.15
CA PHE A 170 -5.38 -3.18 10.64
C PHE A 170 -5.40 -4.49 11.42
N GLU A 171 -6.32 -4.69 12.36
CA GLU A 171 -6.43 -5.94 13.12
C GLU A 171 -6.72 -7.16 12.24
N LYS A 172 -7.48 -6.97 11.15
CA LYS A 172 -7.94 -8.07 10.29
C LYS A 172 -7.05 -8.39 9.09
N ILE A 173 -6.11 -7.52 8.73
CA ILE A 173 -5.10 -7.88 7.72
C ILE A 173 -4.21 -8.99 8.30
N ASP A 174 -4.41 -10.18 7.75
CA ASP A 174 -3.53 -11.33 7.94
C ASP A 174 -2.32 -11.20 7.02
N VAL A 175 -1.14 -11.11 7.64
CA VAL A 175 0.15 -10.97 6.95
C VAL A 175 0.62 -12.25 6.27
N ASN A 176 0.05 -13.41 6.65
CA ASN A 176 0.34 -14.70 6.03
C ASN A 176 -0.56 -14.98 4.83
N ASN A 177 -1.62 -14.18 4.64
CA ASN A 177 -2.43 -14.22 3.42
C ASN A 177 -1.68 -13.50 2.28
N PHE A 178 -0.78 -14.20 1.61
CA PHE A 178 0.05 -13.61 0.54
C PHE A 178 -0.74 -13.05 -0.65
N PRO A 179 -1.84 -13.66 -1.12
CA PRO A 179 -2.71 -13.02 -2.11
C PRO A 179 -3.23 -11.65 -1.64
N LEU A 180 -3.71 -11.55 -0.39
CA LEU A 180 -4.16 -10.28 0.18
C LEU A 180 -3.02 -9.26 0.22
N ILE A 181 -1.88 -9.62 0.80
CA ILE A 181 -0.72 -8.71 0.91
C ILE A 181 -0.21 -8.28 -0.45
N ARG A 182 -0.12 -9.19 -1.42
CA ARG A 182 0.30 -8.87 -2.79
C ARG A 182 -0.65 -7.90 -3.46
N GLY A 183 -1.96 -8.17 -3.35
CA GLY A 183 -3.00 -7.33 -3.90
C GLY A 183 -2.98 -5.91 -3.33
N LEU A 184 -2.99 -5.81 -2.00
CA LEU A 184 -2.87 -4.55 -1.25
C LEU A 184 -1.59 -3.78 -1.58
N SER A 185 -0.45 -4.45 -1.67
CA SER A 185 0.84 -3.86 -2.05
C SER A 185 0.77 -3.23 -3.44
N THR A 186 0.15 -3.92 -4.41
CA THR A 186 0.01 -3.39 -5.78
C THR A 186 -1.04 -2.31 -5.90
N LEU A 187 -2.09 -2.31 -5.06
CA LEU A 187 -3.04 -1.21 -4.96
C LEU A 187 -2.40 0.05 -4.38
N LEU A 188 -1.57 -0.08 -3.33
CA LEU A 188 -0.79 1.05 -2.80
C LEU A 188 0.19 1.58 -3.87
N ARG A 189 0.88 0.67 -4.56
CA ARG A 189 1.83 1.03 -5.62
C ARG A 189 1.17 1.77 -6.78
N SER A 190 -0.03 1.37 -7.19
CA SER A 190 -0.74 2.06 -8.27
C SER A 190 -1.01 3.52 -7.91
N ARG A 191 -1.27 3.83 -6.63
CA ARG A 191 -1.45 5.21 -6.16
C ARG A 191 -0.13 5.98 -6.10
N MET A 192 0.98 5.35 -5.75
CA MET A 192 2.30 5.98 -5.85
C MET A 192 2.66 6.32 -7.31
N LEU A 193 2.35 5.43 -8.26
CA LEU A 193 2.60 5.65 -9.69
C LEU A 193 1.73 6.77 -10.26
N LEU A 194 0.48 6.91 -9.79
CA LEU A 194 -0.44 7.99 -10.19
C LEU A 194 0.14 9.39 -9.94
N VAL A 195 0.97 9.57 -8.91
CA VAL A 195 1.65 10.86 -8.63
C VAL A 195 2.50 11.31 -9.82
N HIS A 196 2.97 10.36 -10.62
CA HIS A 196 3.80 10.60 -11.79
C HIS A 196 2.96 10.38 -13.05
N GLY A 197 2.36 11.44 -13.60
CA GLY A 197 1.39 11.33 -14.70
C GLY A 197 1.87 10.58 -15.95
N TYR A 198 3.18 10.48 -16.20
CA TYR A 198 3.76 9.67 -17.28
C TYR A 198 3.63 8.15 -17.07
N PHE A 199 3.46 7.70 -15.82
CA PHE A 199 3.39 6.28 -15.46
C PHE A 199 1.96 5.80 -15.18
N MET A 200 0.98 6.45 -15.83
CA MET A 200 -0.45 6.12 -15.69
C MET A 200 -0.76 4.70 -16.15
N GLU A 201 -0.10 4.24 -17.22
CA GLU A 201 -0.25 2.85 -17.69
C GLU A 201 0.26 1.87 -16.63
N GLU A 202 1.46 2.07 -16.09
CA GLU A 202 2.05 1.22 -15.05
C GLU A 202 1.23 1.23 -13.75
N ALA A 203 0.56 2.35 -13.45
CA ALA A 203 -0.38 2.43 -12.36
C ALA A 203 -1.56 1.46 -12.59
N ILE A 204 -2.14 1.44 -13.80
CA ILE A 204 -3.19 0.47 -14.18
C ILE A 204 -2.64 -0.96 -14.19
N TYR A 205 -1.39 -1.18 -14.62
CA TYR A 205 -0.78 -2.52 -14.60
C TYR A 205 -0.73 -3.07 -13.17
N SER A 206 -0.40 -2.20 -12.21
CA SER A 206 -0.43 -2.54 -10.79
C SER A 206 -1.85 -2.85 -10.31
N LEU A 207 -2.88 -2.13 -10.78
CA LEU A 207 -4.28 -2.47 -10.50
C LEU A 207 -4.70 -3.82 -11.09
N PHE A 208 -4.19 -4.23 -12.26
CA PHE A 208 -4.50 -5.56 -12.80
C PHE A 208 -3.97 -6.70 -11.94
N ILE A 209 -2.82 -6.52 -11.28
CA ILE A 209 -2.30 -7.51 -10.32
C ILE A 209 -3.17 -7.55 -9.07
N SER A 210 -3.58 -6.38 -8.58
CA SER A 210 -4.52 -6.25 -7.46
C SER A 210 -5.88 -6.90 -7.78
N LEU A 211 -6.39 -6.70 -8.99
CA LEU A 211 -7.60 -7.35 -9.47
C LEU A 211 -7.49 -8.87 -9.47
N ASP A 212 -6.40 -9.42 -9.98
CA ASP A 212 -6.16 -10.87 -10.03
C ASP A 212 -6.09 -11.47 -8.61
N ALA A 213 -5.43 -10.79 -7.67
CA ALA A 213 -5.40 -11.20 -6.28
C ALA A 213 -6.80 -11.19 -5.64
N SER A 214 -7.57 -10.12 -5.81
CA SER A 214 -8.95 -10.04 -5.31
C SER A 214 -9.85 -11.13 -5.89
N PHE A 215 -9.68 -11.44 -7.18
CA PHE A 215 -10.44 -12.48 -7.85
C PHE A 215 -10.18 -13.85 -7.24
N ASN A 216 -8.91 -14.22 -7.03
CA ASN A 216 -8.55 -15.50 -6.41
C ASN A 216 -9.10 -15.62 -4.98
N MET A 217 -9.02 -14.55 -4.18
CA MET A 217 -9.60 -14.53 -2.83
C MET A 217 -11.12 -14.74 -2.85
N ILE A 218 -11.83 -14.16 -3.83
CA ILE A 218 -13.27 -14.39 -4.00
C ILE A 218 -13.56 -15.83 -4.41
N LEU A 219 -12.77 -16.41 -5.32
CA LEU A 219 -12.92 -17.82 -5.68
C LEU A 219 -12.73 -18.74 -4.47
N ASP A 220 -11.74 -18.47 -3.62
CA ASP A 220 -11.52 -19.27 -2.41
C ASP A 220 -12.69 -19.15 -1.44
N LYS A 221 -13.21 -17.93 -1.24
CA LYS A 221 -14.44 -17.71 -0.46
C LYS A 221 -15.65 -18.45 -1.02
N LEU A 222 -15.77 -18.55 -2.36
CA LEU A 222 -16.83 -19.31 -3.01
C LEU A 222 -16.68 -20.83 -2.80
N LYS A 223 -15.44 -21.34 -2.78
CA LYS A 223 -15.17 -22.74 -2.42
C LYS A 223 -15.54 -23.03 -0.98
N GLU A 224 -15.21 -22.13 -0.05
CA GLU A 224 -15.56 -22.25 1.37
C GLU A 224 -17.07 -22.36 1.60
N VAL A 225 -17.89 -21.69 0.79
CA VAL A 225 -19.36 -21.77 0.86
C VAL A 225 -19.96 -22.89 0.01
N GLY A 226 -19.12 -23.79 -0.54
CA GLY A 226 -19.54 -25.05 -1.17
C GLY A 226 -19.59 -25.05 -2.70
N ILE A 227 -19.11 -24.01 -3.38
CA ILE A 227 -18.99 -24.02 -4.85
C ILE A 227 -17.67 -24.70 -5.24
N SER A 228 -17.73 -25.94 -5.73
CA SER A 228 -16.52 -26.76 -5.96
C SER A 228 -15.57 -26.19 -7.03
N ASN A 229 -16.11 -25.62 -8.11
CA ASN A 229 -15.35 -25.05 -9.22
C ASN A 229 -15.90 -23.66 -9.57
N PRO A 230 -15.65 -22.64 -8.73
CA PRO A 230 -16.21 -21.31 -8.96
C PRO A 230 -15.63 -20.68 -10.22
N THR A 231 -16.48 -20.02 -10.97
CA THR A 231 -16.16 -19.37 -12.23
C THR A 231 -16.09 -17.84 -12.08
N SER A 232 -15.61 -17.16 -13.12
CA SER A 232 -15.68 -15.68 -13.19
C SER A 232 -17.11 -15.15 -13.07
N LYS A 233 -18.11 -15.91 -13.54
CA LYS A 233 -19.52 -15.54 -13.42
C LYS A 233 -20.01 -15.69 -11.97
N ASP A 234 -19.61 -16.75 -11.27
CA ASP A 234 -19.97 -16.94 -9.86
C ASP A 234 -19.40 -15.81 -9.00
N ALA A 235 -18.14 -15.41 -9.25
CA ALA A 235 -17.52 -14.28 -8.61
C ALA A 235 -18.23 -12.95 -8.93
N ALA A 236 -18.65 -12.73 -10.19
CA ALA A 236 -19.43 -11.57 -10.59
C ALA A 236 -20.75 -11.48 -9.81
N MET A 237 -21.52 -12.58 -9.79
CA MET A 237 -22.79 -12.67 -9.08
C MET A 237 -22.61 -12.45 -7.57
N PHE A 238 -21.52 -12.98 -7.00
CA PHE A 238 -21.19 -12.77 -5.60
C PHE A 238 -20.96 -11.30 -5.26
N ILE A 239 -20.17 -10.57 -6.06
CA ILE A 239 -19.93 -9.13 -5.86
C ILE A 239 -21.22 -8.34 -6.06
N SER A 240 -21.95 -8.57 -7.16
CA SER A 240 -23.22 -7.89 -7.42
C SER A 240 -24.19 -8.04 -6.26
N LYS A 241 -24.32 -9.25 -5.69
CA LYS A 241 -25.13 -9.50 -4.51
C LYS A 241 -24.59 -8.81 -3.25
N THR A 242 -23.28 -8.86 -3.03
CA THR A 242 -22.63 -8.31 -1.82
C THR A 242 -22.77 -6.79 -1.75
N PHE A 243 -22.63 -6.11 -2.89
CA PHE A 243 -22.65 -4.65 -2.96
C PHE A 243 -23.97 -4.08 -3.51
N ASN A 244 -24.99 -4.91 -3.71
CA ASN A 244 -26.26 -4.54 -4.34
C ASN A 244 -26.05 -3.79 -5.68
N ALA A 245 -25.09 -4.26 -6.48
CA ALA A 245 -24.73 -3.71 -7.77
C ALA A 245 -25.37 -4.52 -8.91
N PRO A 246 -25.51 -3.95 -10.11
CA PRO A 246 -26.02 -4.67 -11.28
C PRO A 246 -25.24 -5.98 -11.53
N GLU A 247 -25.95 -7.01 -11.95
CA GLU A 247 -25.33 -8.27 -12.33
C GLU A 247 -24.47 -8.09 -13.59
N THR A 248 -23.28 -8.68 -13.58
CA THR A 248 -22.37 -8.70 -14.73
C THR A 248 -22.02 -10.13 -15.10
N GLU A 249 -21.66 -10.36 -16.36
CA GLU A 249 -21.34 -11.71 -16.84
C GLU A 249 -20.01 -12.26 -16.31
N LYS A 250 -19.07 -11.37 -15.96
CA LYS A 250 -17.71 -11.69 -15.55
C LYS A 250 -17.24 -10.71 -14.50
N TYR A 251 -16.49 -11.22 -13.51
CA TYR A 251 -15.84 -10.42 -12.48
C TYR A 251 -14.92 -9.38 -13.14
N PHE A 252 -15.33 -8.11 -13.15
CA PHE A 252 -14.60 -7.00 -13.75
C PHE A 252 -14.16 -7.30 -15.20
N GLY A 253 -15.09 -7.84 -16.01
CA GLY A 253 -14.78 -8.41 -17.33
C GLY A 253 -14.04 -7.49 -18.29
N GLU A 254 -14.41 -6.21 -18.35
CA GLU A 254 -13.77 -5.22 -19.23
C GLU A 254 -12.28 -5.00 -18.88
N TYR A 255 -11.95 -4.99 -17.59
CA TYR A 255 -10.58 -4.83 -17.11
C TYR A 255 -9.71 -6.04 -17.42
N TYR A 256 -10.29 -7.25 -17.42
CA TYR A 256 -9.58 -8.45 -17.88
C TYR A 256 -9.24 -8.37 -19.37
N GLU A 257 -10.15 -7.86 -20.20
CA GLU A 257 -9.87 -7.62 -21.62
C GLU A 257 -8.82 -6.52 -21.81
N GLY A 258 -8.91 -5.44 -21.04
CA GLY A 258 -7.91 -4.36 -20.98
C GLY A 258 -6.52 -4.89 -20.65
N ARG A 259 -6.40 -5.74 -19.63
CA ARG A 259 -5.15 -6.44 -19.26
C ARG A 259 -4.57 -7.22 -20.43
N ILE A 260 -5.40 -8.01 -21.14
CA ILE A 260 -4.92 -8.80 -22.29
C ILE A 260 -4.39 -7.87 -23.40
N LYS A 261 -5.14 -6.83 -23.76
CA LYS A 261 -4.75 -5.87 -24.80
C LYS A 261 -3.45 -5.13 -24.44
N THR A 262 -3.22 -4.93 -23.14
CA THR A 262 -2.04 -4.24 -22.59
C THR A 262 -0.77 -5.09 -22.69
N PHE A 263 -0.81 -6.33 -22.18
CA PHE A 263 0.40 -7.18 -22.12
C PHE A 263 0.66 -7.97 -23.40
N HIS A 264 -0.34 -8.09 -24.29
CA HIS A 264 -0.22 -8.80 -25.55
C HIS A 264 -0.48 -7.85 -26.72
N PRO A 265 0.59 -7.25 -27.30
CA PRO A 265 0.47 -6.28 -28.40
C PRO A 265 -0.33 -6.80 -29.62
N LYS A 266 -0.43 -8.12 -29.76
CA LYS A 266 -1.35 -8.80 -30.67
C LYS A 266 -2.08 -9.91 -29.91
N SER A 267 -3.41 -9.85 -29.89
CA SER A 267 -4.27 -10.83 -29.25
C SER A 267 -5.53 -11.09 -30.08
N ARG A 268 -6.46 -11.90 -29.55
CA ARG A 268 -7.79 -12.11 -30.16
C ARG A 268 -8.63 -10.83 -30.27
N PHE A 269 -8.27 -9.79 -29.53
CA PHE A 269 -8.98 -8.51 -29.52
C PHE A 269 -8.44 -7.50 -30.54
N GLY A 270 -7.34 -7.82 -31.21
CA GLY A 270 -6.69 -6.94 -32.18
C GLY A 270 -5.20 -6.77 -31.93
N ALA A 271 -4.60 -5.87 -32.70
CA ALA A 271 -3.23 -5.41 -32.51
C ALA A 271 -3.24 -3.91 -32.24
N TYR A 272 -2.55 -3.48 -31.19
CA TYR A 272 -2.57 -2.10 -30.74
C TYR A 272 -1.13 -1.58 -30.59
N PRO A 273 -0.83 -0.36 -31.06
CA PRO A 273 0.49 0.26 -30.87
C PRO A 273 0.73 0.71 -29.42
N HIS A 274 -0.35 0.96 -28.68
CA HIS A 274 -0.36 1.35 -27.26
C HIS A 274 -1.52 0.64 -26.55
N ALA A 275 -1.44 0.51 -25.23
CA ALA A 275 -2.54 -0.07 -24.46
C ALA A 275 -3.79 0.82 -24.59
N PRO A 276 -4.96 0.30 -25.01
CA PRO A 276 -6.17 1.09 -25.17
C PRO A 276 -6.84 1.31 -23.82
N LEU A 277 -6.16 2.05 -22.94
CA LEU A 277 -6.58 2.39 -21.58
C LEU A 277 -6.91 3.88 -21.50
N THR A 278 -7.78 4.21 -20.55
CA THR A 278 -8.20 5.57 -20.21
C THR A 278 -7.88 5.86 -18.75
N ILE A 279 -7.89 7.15 -18.40
CA ILE A 279 -7.72 7.58 -17.01
C ILE A 279 -8.91 7.09 -16.15
N ASP A 280 -10.11 7.03 -16.72
CA ASP A 280 -11.31 6.54 -16.04
C ASP A 280 -11.17 5.08 -15.60
N ASP A 281 -10.51 4.24 -16.42
CA ASP A 281 -10.22 2.84 -16.07
C ASP A 281 -9.43 2.74 -14.77
N TYR A 282 -8.51 3.67 -14.52
CA TYR A 282 -7.77 3.70 -13.26
C TYR A 282 -8.67 4.05 -12.09
N PHE A 283 -9.43 5.14 -12.19
CA PHE A 283 -10.19 5.66 -11.06
C PHE A 283 -11.30 4.69 -10.64
N PHE A 284 -12.05 4.16 -11.60
CA PHE A 284 -13.11 3.18 -11.34
C PHE A 284 -12.56 1.87 -10.79
N LEU A 285 -11.53 1.28 -11.42
CA LEU A 285 -10.96 0.02 -10.93
C LEU A 285 -10.33 0.18 -9.53
N SER A 286 -9.60 1.27 -9.29
CA SER A 286 -9.05 1.57 -7.97
C SER A 286 -10.15 1.71 -6.91
N GLU A 287 -11.31 2.25 -7.28
CA GLU A 287 -12.53 2.35 -6.47
C GLU A 287 -13.11 1.02 -6.08
N ASP A 288 -13.45 0.25 -7.08
CA ASP A 288 -14.07 -1.03 -6.88
C ASP A 288 -13.13 -1.96 -6.10
N LEU A 289 -11.83 -1.96 -6.42
CA LEU A 289 -10.85 -2.77 -5.67
C LEU A 289 -10.72 -2.33 -4.22
N SER A 290 -10.69 -1.03 -3.92
CA SER A 290 -10.60 -0.60 -2.51
C SER A 290 -11.83 -1.06 -1.72
N THR A 291 -13.01 -0.99 -2.33
CA THR A 291 -14.27 -1.46 -1.73
C THR A 291 -14.26 -2.98 -1.53
N VAL A 292 -13.81 -3.73 -2.53
CA VAL A 292 -13.68 -5.20 -2.45
C VAL A 292 -12.65 -5.60 -1.41
N TYR A 293 -11.48 -4.95 -1.33
CA TYR A 293 -10.47 -5.27 -0.31
C TYR A 293 -10.94 -4.94 1.10
N LEU A 294 -11.68 -3.85 1.29
CA LEU A 294 -12.27 -3.51 2.57
C LEU A 294 -13.25 -4.60 3.05
N TYR A 295 -14.09 -5.12 2.14
CA TYR A 295 -14.96 -6.26 2.39
C TYR A 295 -14.20 -7.57 2.63
N LEU A 296 -13.21 -7.90 1.78
CA LEU A 296 -12.42 -9.12 1.91
C LEU A 296 -11.64 -9.16 3.24
N THR A 297 -11.22 -8.00 3.72
CA THR A 297 -10.42 -7.88 4.96
C THR A 297 -11.29 -7.94 6.20
N CYS A 298 -12.32 -7.08 6.31
CA CYS A 298 -13.08 -6.93 7.56
C CYS A 298 -14.60 -7.10 7.40
N GLY A 299 -15.07 -7.52 6.23
CA GLY A 299 -16.49 -7.71 5.93
C GLY A 299 -17.28 -6.40 5.78
N TYR A 300 -16.61 -5.24 5.80
CA TYR A 300 -17.28 -3.96 5.71
C TYR A 300 -17.78 -3.70 4.28
N VAL A 301 -19.04 -3.29 4.18
CA VAL A 301 -19.70 -2.88 2.94
C VAL A 301 -20.19 -1.46 3.17
N SER A 302 -19.65 -0.50 2.42
CA SER A 302 -20.11 0.88 2.50
C SER A 302 -21.56 0.95 2.01
N GLN A 303 -22.46 1.50 2.82
CA GLN A 303 -23.82 1.78 2.38
C GLN A 303 -23.78 3.01 1.46
N LYS A 304 -24.07 2.82 0.18
CA LYS A 304 -24.30 3.92 -0.76
C LYS A 304 -25.64 4.59 -0.50
#